data_AF-A0A3B0VKA0-F1
#
_entry.id   AF-A0A3B0VKA0-F1
#
_cell.length_a   1.000
_cell.length_b   1.000
_cell.length_c   1.000
_cell.angle_alpha   90.00
_cell.angle_beta   90.00
_cell.angle_gamma   90.00
#
_symmetry.space_group_name_H-M   'P 1'
#
loop_
_entity.id
_entity.type
_entity.pdbx_description
1 polymer ?
#
loop_
_entity_poly.entity_id
_entity_poly.type
_entity_poly.pdbx_seq_one_letter_code
_entity_poly.pdbx_strand_id
1 'polypeptide(L)'
;LNGRYPTRFTALAALPLQDPVAAAAELERAVTQLSLPGGMIFTNINGQTMDEVRFLPVLEKAVELDVPLFMHPTIPTHIGSLGAYRLVALIGFTQETTIAASRMLFSGLFERLPQLKIVLSHLGGHIPYIAERLALGHRIYPECRTELSQSPLETLKRFYMDTIPYAPQATQYAIEFSGADKLLLGSDYPHQIGDLPGAVTTIQKMAISEADKAKILGENAVRLLRLNQ
;
A
#
# COMPACT_ATOMS: atom_id res chain seq x y z
N LEU A 1 4.59 6.90 -22.40
CA LEU A 1 5.89 6.48 -21.84
C LEU A 1 6.06 4.97 -21.88
N ASN A 2 5.15 4.19 -21.28
CA ASN A 2 5.21 2.72 -21.29
C ASN A 2 5.38 2.13 -22.70
N GLY A 3 4.50 2.44 -23.66
CA GLY A 3 4.63 1.94 -25.05
C GLY A 3 5.87 2.41 -25.84
N ARG A 4 6.61 3.42 -25.35
CA ARG A 4 7.83 3.94 -25.99
C ARG A 4 9.12 3.37 -25.37
N TYR A 5 9.07 2.97 -24.10
CA TYR A 5 10.19 2.40 -23.34
C TYR A 5 9.71 1.27 -22.42
N PRO A 6 9.15 0.18 -22.98
CA PRO A 6 8.43 -0.85 -22.22
C PRO A 6 9.34 -1.65 -21.28
N THR A 7 10.65 -1.68 -21.53
CA THR A 7 11.64 -2.31 -20.65
C THR A 7 12.09 -1.40 -19.50
N ARG A 8 11.62 -0.15 -19.44
CA ARG A 8 12.05 0.86 -18.47
C ARG A 8 10.90 1.39 -17.61
N PHE A 9 9.69 1.41 -18.14
CA PHE A 9 8.52 1.92 -17.43
C PHE A 9 7.36 0.94 -17.52
N THR A 10 6.69 0.74 -16.40
CA THR A 10 5.33 0.23 -16.33
C THR A 10 4.41 1.33 -15.75
N ALA A 11 3.11 1.07 -15.64
CA ALA A 11 2.15 2.00 -15.05
C ALA A 11 1.03 1.27 -14.34
N LEU A 12 0.48 1.86 -13.28
CA LEU A 12 -0.77 1.39 -12.67
C LEU A 12 -1.95 2.16 -13.25
N ALA A 13 -3.11 1.51 -13.31
CA ALA A 13 -4.35 2.14 -13.76
C ALA A 13 -4.79 3.23 -12.78
N ALA A 14 -5.11 4.41 -13.30
CA ALA A 14 -5.89 5.41 -12.57
C ALA A 14 -7.37 5.05 -12.69
N LEU A 15 -8.09 5.04 -11.57
CA LEU A 15 -9.46 4.53 -11.50
C LEU A 15 -10.46 5.64 -11.14
N PRO A 16 -11.65 5.69 -11.78
CA PRO A 16 -12.72 6.65 -11.45
C PRO A 16 -13.46 6.24 -10.15
N LEU A 17 -12.77 6.27 -9.01
CA LEU A 17 -13.27 5.69 -7.74
C LEU A 17 -14.53 6.37 -7.17
N GLN A 18 -14.94 7.52 -7.70
CA GLN A 18 -16.24 8.13 -7.37
C GLN A 18 -17.42 7.26 -7.85
N ASP A 19 -17.18 6.41 -8.85
CA ASP A 19 -18.08 5.36 -9.31
C ASP A 19 -17.36 4.00 -9.21
N PRO A 20 -17.53 3.25 -8.11
CA PRO A 20 -16.84 1.99 -7.90
C PRO A 20 -17.14 0.90 -8.94
N VAL A 21 -18.31 0.94 -9.59
CA VAL A 21 -18.67 -0.01 -10.65
C VAL A 21 -17.89 0.32 -11.92
N ALA A 22 -17.84 1.60 -12.29
CA ALA A 22 -17.00 2.06 -13.40
C ALA A 22 -15.50 1.83 -13.11
N ALA A 23 -15.06 1.98 -11.86
CA ALA A 23 -13.68 1.71 -11.45
C ALA A 23 -13.31 0.23 -11.61
N ALA A 24 -14.21 -0.69 -11.26
CA ALA A 24 -14.01 -2.12 -11.51
C ALA A 24 -13.89 -2.42 -13.01
N ALA A 25 -14.80 -1.88 -13.84
CA ALA A 25 -14.75 -2.06 -15.29
C ALA A 25 -13.46 -1.47 -15.91
N GLU A 26 -13.00 -0.32 -15.44
CA GLU A 26 -11.76 0.28 -15.91
C GLU A 26 -10.53 -0.53 -15.48
N LEU A 27 -10.52 -1.08 -14.26
CA LEU A 27 -9.45 -1.97 -13.81
C LEU A 27 -9.36 -3.23 -14.70
N GLU A 28 -10.50 -3.83 -15.02
CA GLU A 28 -10.58 -4.97 -15.94
C GLU A 28 -10.03 -4.62 -17.32
N ARG A 29 -10.48 -3.51 -17.90
CA ARG A 29 -9.99 -3.02 -19.20
C ARG A 29 -8.49 -2.76 -19.17
N ALA A 30 -7.98 -2.10 -18.12
CA ALA A 30 -6.58 -1.77 -17.96
C ALA A 30 -5.69 -3.02 -17.86
N VAL A 31 -6.11 -4.03 -17.11
CA VAL A 31 -5.36 -5.28 -16.95
C VAL A 31 -5.44 -6.14 -18.21
N THR A 32 -6.64 -6.37 -18.74
CA THR A 32 -6.87 -7.36 -19.81
C THR A 32 -6.57 -6.82 -21.20
N GLN A 33 -6.75 -5.52 -21.46
CA GLN A 33 -6.59 -4.93 -22.79
C GLN A 33 -5.35 -4.05 -22.91
N LEU A 34 -4.90 -3.43 -21.81
CA LEU A 34 -3.70 -2.56 -21.80
C LEU A 34 -2.48 -3.19 -21.12
N SER A 35 -2.64 -4.40 -20.57
CA SER A 35 -1.57 -5.12 -19.87
C SER A 35 -0.95 -4.32 -18.71
N LEU A 36 -1.74 -3.48 -18.05
CA LEU A 36 -1.29 -2.80 -16.83
C LEU A 36 -1.31 -3.80 -15.66
N PRO A 37 -0.28 -3.83 -14.80
CA PRO A 37 -0.13 -4.82 -13.75
C PRO A 37 -0.99 -4.59 -12.51
N GLY A 38 -1.86 -3.58 -12.47
CA GLY A 38 -2.69 -3.25 -11.31
C GLY A 38 -3.27 -1.85 -11.36
N GLY A 39 -3.80 -1.39 -10.22
CA GLY A 39 -4.46 -0.08 -10.09
C GLY A 39 -3.94 0.75 -8.93
N MET A 40 -4.20 2.06 -8.97
CA MET A 40 -3.95 2.99 -7.87
C MET A 40 -5.27 3.35 -7.18
N ILE A 41 -5.25 3.35 -5.85
CA ILE A 41 -6.35 3.80 -4.99
C ILE A 41 -5.86 4.85 -3.99
N PHE A 42 -6.80 5.54 -3.36
CA PHE A 42 -6.52 6.54 -2.34
C PHE A 42 -7.00 6.08 -0.95
N THR A 43 -6.44 6.68 0.10
CA THR A 43 -6.85 6.43 1.49
C THR A 43 -8.29 6.83 1.78
N ASN A 44 -8.80 7.83 1.06
CA ASN A 44 -10.21 8.19 1.02
C ASN A 44 -10.62 8.74 -0.36
N ILE A 45 -11.91 8.70 -0.66
CA ILE A 45 -12.52 9.21 -1.90
C ILE A 45 -13.61 10.20 -1.52
N ASN A 46 -13.31 11.49 -1.60
CA ASN A 46 -14.19 12.55 -1.12
C ASN A 46 -14.65 12.33 0.34
N GLY A 47 -13.72 11.84 1.18
CA GLY A 47 -13.97 11.53 2.59
C GLY A 47 -14.60 10.16 2.87
N GLN A 48 -14.90 9.38 1.84
CA GLN A 48 -15.38 8.00 1.99
C GLN A 48 -14.21 7.03 2.08
N THR A 49 -14.34 6.00 2.90
CA THR A 49 -13.23 5.10 3.25
C THR A 49 -13.35 3.76 2.53
N MET A 50 -12.20 3.17 2.17
CA MET A 50 -12.13 1.98 1.32
C MET A 50 -12.77 0.72 1.92
N ASP A 51 -13.04 0.71 3.22
CA ASP A 51 -13.78 -0.36 3.91
C ASP A 51 -15.31 -0.33 3.66
N GLU A 52 -15.85 0.75 3.11
CA GLU A 52 -17.28 0.84 2.82
C GLU A 52 -17.68 -0.17 1.72
N VAL A 53 -18.85 -0.82 1.92
CA VAL A 53 -19.44 -1.82 1.00
C VAL A 53 -19.47 -1.35 -0.46
N ARG A 54 -19.63 -0.04 -0.69
CA ARG A 54 -19.68 0.53 -2.02
C ARG A 54 -18.40 0.33 -2.84
N PHE A 55 -17.24 0.15 -2.20
CA PHE A 55 -15.95 -0.06 -2.88
C PHE A 55 -15.65 -1.54 -3.14
N LEU A 56 -16.48 -2.46 -2.67
CA LEU A 56 -16.31 -3.88 -2.94
C LEU A 56 -16.17 -4.23 -4.43
N PRO A 57 -16.90 -3.62 -5.38
CA PRO A 57 -16.76 -3.97 -6.79
C PRO A 57 -15.31 -3.84 -7.31
N VAL A 58 -14.59 -2.77 -6.95
CA VAL A 58 -13.20 -2.58 -7.39
C VAL A 58 -12.23 -3.51 -6.64
N LEU A 59 -12.50 -3.79 -5.36
CA LEU A 59 -11.67 -4.68 -4.53
C LEU A 59 -11.82 -6.15 -4.96
N GLU A 60 -13.05 -6.60 -5.22
CA GLU A 60 -13.38 -7.92 -5.75
C GLU A 60 -12.79 -8.10 -7.15
N LYS A 61 -12.88 -7.08 -8.00
CA LYS A 61 -12.27 -7.14 -9.34
C LYS A 61 -10.74 -7.23 -9.28
N ALA A 62 -10.08 -6.55 -8.33
CA ALA A 62 -8.64 -6.69 -8.14
C ALA A 62 -8.24 -8.11 -7.73
N VAL A 63 -9.04 -8.77 -6.88
CA VAL A 63 -8.88 -10.18 -6.51
C VAL A 63 -9.09 -11.10 -7.71
N GLU A 64 -10.17 -10.91 -8.46
CA GLU A 64 -10.50 -11.70 -9.65
C GLU A 64 -9.36 -11.69 -10.70
N LEU A 65 -8.76 -10.52 -10.91
CA LEU A 65 -7.65 -10.33 -11.84
C LEU A 65 -6.28 -10.73 -11.25
N ASP A 66 -6.23 -11.03 -9.95
CA ASP A 66 -5.03 -11.30 -9.15
C ASP A 66 -3.95 -10.19 -9.25
N VAL A 67 -4.38 -8.92 -9.24
CA VAL A 67 -3.50 -7.74 -9.35
C VAL A 67 -3.47 -6.92 -8.05
N PRO A 68 -2.35 -6.26 -7.72
CA PRO A 68 -2.27 -5.35 -6.59
C PRO A 68 -3.01 -4.03 -6.82
N LEU A 69 -3.47 -3.44 -5.71
CA LEU A 69 -3.84 -2.04 -5.63
C LEU A 69 -2.79 -1.27 -4.81
N PHE A 70 -2.24 -0.21 -5.39
CA PHE A 70 -1.33 0.69 -4.69
C PHE A 70 -2.14 1.79 -4.00
N MET A 71 -2.11 1.81 -2.67
CA MET A 71 -2.78 2.82 -1.87
C MET A 71 -1.86 4.00 -1.62
N HIS A 72 -2.12 5.11 -2.32
CA HIS A 72 -1.46 6.37 -2.10
C HIS A 72 -2.31 7.23 -1.13
N PRO A 73 -1.71 7.93 -0.16
CA PRO A 73 -2.47 8.83 0.71
C PRO A 73 -3.04 10.02 -0.07
N THR A 74 -4.17 10.53 0.39
CA THR A 74 -4.68 11.83 -0.03
C THR A 74 -4.81 12.74 1.19
N ILE A 75 -5.33 13.96 1.01
CA ILE A 75 -5.54 14.90 2.10
C ILE A 75 -6.42 14.23 3.17
N PRO A 76 -5.98 14.22 4.45
CA PRO A 76 -6.78 13.67 5.53
C PRO A 76 -8.13 14.35 5.66
N THR A 77 -9.17 13.60 6.02
CA THR A 77 -10.49 14.20 6.32
C THR A 77 -10.47 15.07 7.57
N HIS A 78 -9.48 14.89 8.44
CA HIS A 78 -9.28 15.61 9.70
C HIS A 78 -8.00 16.46 9.68
N ILE A 79 -7.99 17.53 8.88
CA ILE A 79 -6.80 18.41 8.72
C ILE A 79 -6.45 19.27 9.95
N GLY A 80 -7.28 19.27 11.00
CA GLY A 80 -7.21 20.14 12.20
C GLY A 80 -5.87 20.85 12.46
N SER A 81 -4.98 20.25 13.25
CA SER A 81 -3.68 20.82 13.61
C SER A 81 -2.58 20.66 12.54
N LEU A 82 -2.91 20.11 11.36
CA LEU A 82 -1.94 19.79 10.30
C LEU A 82 -1.73 20.95 9.31
N GLY A 83 -2.48 22.05 9.42
CA GLY A 83 -2.52 23.14 8.44
C GLY A 83 -1.23 23.97 8.29
N ALA A 84 -0.25 23.83 9.19
CA ALA A 84 1.03 24.54 9.16
C ALA A 84 2.22 23.60 8.91
N TYR A 85 3.39 24.15 8.61
CA TYR A 85 4.69 23.43 8.46
C TYR A 85 4.69 22.22 7.52
N ARG A 86 3.74 22.18 6.58
CA ARG A 86 3.48 21.02 5.69
C ARG A 86 3.19 19.71 6.45
N LEU A 87 2.63 19.80 7.65
CA LEU A 87 2.30 18.63 8.46
C LEU A 87 1.27 17.70 7.80
N VAL A 88 0.45 18.20 6.87
CA VAL A 88 -0.38 17.33 6.02
C VAL A 88 0.48 16.30 5.27
N ALA A 89 1.58 16.72 4.65
CA ALA A 89 2.45 15.81 3.91
C ALA A 89 3.35 14.99 4.85
N LEU A 90 3.89 15.62 5.91
CA LEU A 90 4.87 14.99 6.79
C LEU A 90 4.27 14.01 7.82
N ILE A 91 3.01 14.23 8.23
CA ILE A 91 2.33 13.42 9.25
C ILE A 91 0.98 12.93 8.71
N GLY A 92 0.21 13.82 8.07
CA GLY A 92 -1.13 13.50 7.61
C GLY A 92 -1.16 12.31 6.66
N PHE A 93 -0.24 12.24 5.69
CA PHE A 93 -0.17 11.15 4.72
C PHE A 93 0.12 9.79 5.34
N THR A 94 1.11 9.68 6.23
CA THR A 94 1.40 8.41 6.91
C THR A 94 0.28 8.01 7.87
N GLN A 95 -0.35 8.99 8.53
CA GLN A 95 -1.51 8.77 9.37
C GLN A 95 -2.72 8.28 8.57
N GLU A 96 -3.00 8.85 7.40
CA GLU A 96 -4.10 8.42 6.53
C GLU A 96 -3.91 7.00 6.01
N THR A 97 -2.70 6.64 5.56
CA THR A 97 -2.38 5.26 5.17
C THR A 97 -2.65 4.29 6.33
N THR A 98 -2.23 4.69 7.54
CA THR A 98 -2.44 3.88 8.76
C THR A 98 -3.92 3.70 9.08
N ILE A 99 -4.71 4.78 8.98
CA ILE A 99 -6.15 4.76 9.24
C ILE A 99 -6.85 3.88 8.21
N ALA A 100 -6.60 4.10 6.91
CA ALA A 100 -7.23 3.34 5.84
C ALA A 100 -6.95 1.83 5.96
N ALA A 101 -5.69 1.45 6.18
CA ALA A 101 -5.31 0.05 6.38
C ALA A 101 -5.97 -0.56 7.64
N SER A 102 -6.04 0.19 8.75
CA SER A 102 -6.66 -0.28 9.99
C SER A 102 -8.18 -0.43 9.86
N ARG A 103 -8.85 0.47 9.13
CA ARG A 103 -10.28 0.37 8.86
C ARG A 103 -10.60 -0.84 7.99
N MET A 104 -9.88 -0.99 6.88
CA MET A 104 -10.01 -2.17 6.01
C MET A 104 -9.79 -3.47 6.79
N LEU A 105 -8.81 -3.49 7.69
CA LEU A 105 -8.56 -4.62 8.59
C LEU A 105 -9.77 -4.93 9.49
N PHE A 106 -10.22 -3.96 10.28
CA PHE A 106 -11.30 -4.20 11.26
C PHE A 106 -12.68 -4.38 10.64
N SER A 107 -12.88 -3.96 9.38
CA SER A 107 -14.10 -4.24 8.61
C SER A 107 -14.24 -5.69 8.16
N GLY A 108 -13.28 -6.57 8.48
CA GLY A 108 -13.29 -7.97 8.02
C GLY A 108 -12.98 -8.14 6.53
N LEU A 109 -12.61 -7.05 5.83
CA LEU A 109 -12.41 -7.06 4.38
C LEU A 109 -11.39 -8.12 3.92
N PHE A 110 -10.32 -8.33 4.69
CA PHE A 110 -9.29 -9.32 4.34
C PHE A 110 -9.64 -10.76 4.74
N GLU A 111 -10.70 -10.98 5.50
CA GLU A 111 -11.31 -12.32 5.68
C GLU A 111 -12.26 -12.62 4.51
N ARG A 112 -13.00 -11.61 4.06
CA ARG A 112 -13.85 -11.69 2.86
C ARG A 112 -13.02 -11.86 1.59
N LEU A 113 -11.92 -11.12 1.46
CA LEU A 113 -11.06 -11.07 0.28
C LEU A 113 -9.62 -11.48 0.66
N PRO A 114 -9.36 -12.75 1.00
CA PRO A 114 -8.07 -13.19 1.53
C PRO A 114 -6.92 -13.10 0.51
N GLN A 115 -7.22 -12.98 -0.78
CA GLN A 115 -6.24 -12.83 -1.85
C GLN A 115 -5.97 -11.37 -2.22
N LEU A 116 -6.66 -10.40 -1.61
CA LEU A 116 -6.48 -8.98 -1.91
C LEU A 116 -5.05 -8.53 -1.59
N LYS A 117 -4.36 -7.98 -2.58
CA LYS A 117 -2.99 -7.46 -2.47
C LYS A 117 -3.02 -5.94 -2.40
N ILE A 118 -2.63 -5.38 -1.27
CA ILE A 118 -2.50 -3.93 -1.09
C ILE A 118 -1.03 -3.57 -0.91
N VAL A 119 -0.58 -2.56 -1.65
CA VAL A 119 0.69 -1.87 -1.41
C VAL A 119 0.39 -0.59 -0.65
N LEU A 120 0.94 -0.44 0.55
CA LEU A 120 0.81 0.75 1.36
C LEU A 120 2.01 1.67 1.14
N SER A 121 1.73 2.92 0.79
CA SER A 121 2.78 3.91 0.58
C SER A 121 3.46 4.35 1.90
N HIS A 122 4.66 4.91 1.82
CA HIS A 122 5.44 5.47 2.93
C HIS A 122 5.74 4.44 4.03
N LEU A 123 6.33 3.31 3.63
CA LEU A 123 6.69 2.20 4.53
C LEU A 123 5.51 1.67 5.37
N GLY A 124 4.31 1.71 4.79
CA GLY A 124 3.08 1.28 5.48
C GLY A 124 2.52 2.29 6.48
N GLY A 125 2.96 3.55 6.42
CA GLY A 125 2.64 4.56 7.42
C GLY A 125 3.18 4.14 8.79
N HIS A 126 2.30 3.94 9.76
CA HIS A 126 2.68 3.51 11.12
C HIS A 126 2.33 2.04 11.38
N ILE A 127 1.82 1.30 10.39
CA ILE A 127 1.32 -0.07 10.58
C ILE A 127 2.36 -0.99 11.23
N PRO A 128 3.63 -1.07 10.77
CA PRO A 128 4.63 -1.91 11.44
C PRO A 128 4.77 -1.57 12.93
N TYR A 129 4.78 -0.28 13.27
CA TYR A 129 4.98 0.19 14.64
C TYR A 129 3.77 -0.09 15.55
N ILE A 130 2.54 0.01 15.03
CA ILE A 130 1.33 -0.12 15.85
C ILE A 130 0.66 -1.49 15.77
N ALA A 131 1.21 -2.46 15.01
CA ALA A 131 0.56 -3.75 14.76
C ALA A 131 0.13 -4.47 16.04
N GLU A 132 1.02 -4.54 17.04
CA GLU A 132 0.73 -5.15 18.35
C GLU A 132 -0.34 -4.37 19.13
N ARG A 133 -0.41 -3.05 18.95
CA ARG A 133 -1.46 -2.22 19.55
C ARG A 133 -2.83 -2.53 18.93
N LEU A 134 -2.90 -2.75 17.62
CA LEU A 134 -4.12 -3.16 16.93
C LEU A 134 -4.55 -4.56 17.37
N ALA A 135 -3.61 -5.50 17.52
CA ALA A 135 -3.87 -6.84 18.05
C ALA A 135 -4.35 -6.85 19.50
N LEU A 136 -3.74 -6.00 20.35
CA LEU A 136 -4.22 -5.77 21.71
C LEU A 136 -5.65 -5.22 21.70
N GLY A 137 -5.94 -4.26 20.82
CA GLY A 137 -7.27 -3.68 20.65
C GLY A 137 -8.31 -4.74 20.26
N HIS A 138 -8.02 -5.56 19.25
CA HIS A 138 -8.86 -6.70 18.84
C HIS A 138 -9.19 -7.65 20.00
N ARG A 139 -8.22 -7.94 20.87
CA ARG A 139 -8.43 -8.83 22.01
C ARG A 139 -9.31 -8.23 23.11
N ILE A 140 -9.15 -6.94 23.38
CA ILE A 140 -9.75 -6.26 24.55
C ILE A 140 -11.11 -5.62 24.22
N TYR A 141 -11.25 -4.99 23.06
CA TYR A 141 -12.43 -4.22 22.69
C TYR A 141 -13.38 -5.07 21.83
N PRO A 142 -14.60 -5.41 22.31
CA PRO A 142 -15.55 -6.21 21.56
C PRO A 142 -15.89 -5.66 20.18
N GLU A 143 -15.96 -4.34 20.01
CA GLU A 143 -16.25 -3.67 18.74
C GLU A 143 -15.21 -3.98 17.65
N CYS A 144 -13.94 -4.21 18.03
CA CYS A 144 -12.90 -4.61 17.09
C CYS A 144 -13.05 -6.04 16.56
N ARG A 145 -13.95 -6.85 17.14
CA ARG A 145 -14.26 -8.23 16.73
C ARG A 145 -15.60 -8.38 16.02
N THR A 146 -16.28 -7.25 15.74
CA THR A 146 -17.61 -7.27 15.12
C THR A 146 -17.56 -7.93 13.75
N GLU A 147 -16.58 -7.52 12.91
CA GLU A 147 -16.43 -8.03 11.55
C GLU A 147 -15.14 -8.84 11.33
N LEU A 148 -14.16 -8.71 12.25
CA LEU A 148 -12.86 -9.38 12.17
C LEU A 148 -12.76 -10.51 13.19
N SER A 149 -12.77 -11.76 12.74
CA SER A 149 -12.73 -12.93 13.60
C SER A 149 -11.32 -13.34 14.01
N GLN A 150 -10.36 -13.22 13.11
CA GLN A 150 -8.97 -13.64 13.27
C GLN A 150 -8.10 -12.52 13.86
N SER A 151 -6.97 -12.92 14.46
CA SER A 151 -5.97 -11.95 14.93
C SER A 151 -5.49 -11.09 13.76
N PRO A 152 -5.38 -9.76 13.95
CA PRO A 152 -4.99 -8.87 12.86
C PRO A 152 -3.53 -9.04 12.41
N LEU A 153 -2.65 -9.58 13.24
CA LEU A 153 -1.20 -9.60 12.99
C LEU A 153 -0.83 -10.25 11.66
N GLU A 154 -1.41 -11.41 11.37
CA GLU A 154 -1.08 -12.13 10.12
C GLU A 154 -1.61 -11.39 8.89
N THR A 155 -2.75 -10.70 9.01
CA THR A 155 -3.23 -9.81 7.94
C THR A 155 -2.33 -8.61 7.74
N LEU A 156 -1.90 -7.95 8.82
CA LEU A 156 -1.03 -6.77 8.73
C LEU A 156 0.33 -7.10 8.10
N LYS A 157 0.89 -8.29 8.35
CA LYS A 157 2.13 -8.77 7.72
C LYS A 157 1.98 -9.10 6.22
N ARG A 158 0.75 -9.24 5.71
CA ARG A 158 0.52 -9.53 4.28
C ARG A 158 0.68 -8.29 3.39
N PHE A 159 0.57 -7.09 3.96
CA PHE A 159 0.72 -5.85 3.19
C PHE A 159 2.09 -5.73 2.55
N TYR A 160 2.11 -5.24 1.32
CA TYR A 160 3.32 -4.73 0.69
C TYR A 160 3.54 -3.29 1.12
N MET A 161 4.79 -2.86 1.20
CA MET A 161 5.15 -1.51 1.61
C MET A 161 6.26 -0.98 0.73
N ASP A 162 6.23 0.31 0.39
CA ASP A 162 7.39 0.93 -0.24
C ASP A 162 8.52 1.23 0.78
N THR A 163 9.67 1.73 0.32
CA THR A 163 10.82 2.08 1.19
C THR A 163 10.92 3.57 1.52
N ILE A 164 9.87 4.36 1.31
CA ILE A 164 9.87 5.81 1.61
C ILE A 164 9.64 5.96 3.13
N PRO A 165 10.49 6.69 3.88
CA PRO A 165 11.33 7.81 3.43
C PRO A 165 12.84 7.52 3.41
N TYR A 166 13.27 6.32 3.02
CA TYR A 166 14.69 5.96 2.89
C TYR A 166 15.45 5.93 4.23
N ALA A 167 14.77 5.53 5.31
CA ALA A 167 15.35 5.42 6.65
C ALA A 167 15.78 3.96 6.93
N PRO A 168 17.10 3.64 7.01
CA PRO A 168 17.59 2.28 7.22
C PRO A 168 17.02 1.58 8.45
N GLN A 169 16.94 2.28 9.58
CA GLN A 169 16.46 1.70 10.85
C GLN A 169 14.96 1.38 10.80
N ALA A 170 14.16 2.26 10.19
CA ALA A 170 12.73 2.00 10.01
C ALA A 170 12.51 0.85 9.00
N THR A 171 13.31 0.81 7.93
CA THR A 171 13.26 -0.27 6.93
C THR A 171 13.64 -1.61 7.55
N GLN A 172 14.69 -1.66 8.39
CA GLN A 172 15.08 -2.85 9.15
C GLN A 172 13.94 -3.35 10.02
N TYR A 173 13.26 -2.45 10.74
CA TYR A 173 12.11 -2.80 11.55
C TYR A 173 10.94 -3.36 10.71
N ALA A 174 10.68 -2.80 9.53
CA ALA A 174 9.66 -3.31 8.61
C ALA A 174 10.01 -4.70 8.04
N ILE A 175 11.31 -4.98 7.81
CA ILE A 175 11.82 -6.31 7.45
C ILE A 175 11.59 -7.30 8.58
N GLU A 176 11.90 -6.94 9.83
CA GLU A 176 11.65 -7.80 11.00
C GLU A 176 10.15 -8.07 11.21
N PHE A 177 9.30 -7.09 10.90
CA PHE A 177 7.85 -7.20 11.03
C PHE A 177 7.22 -8.14 9.99
N SER A 178 7.53 -7.96 8.70
CA SER A 178 6.80 -8.58 7.58
C SER A 178 7.67 -9.40 6.61
N GLY A 179 8.98 -9.40 6.81
CA GLY A 179 9.96 -9.99 5.91
C GLY A 179 10.32 -9.08 4.73
N ALA A 180 11.53 -9.26 4.19
CA ALA A 180 12.00 -8.49 3.03
C ALA A 180 11.13 -8.70 1.78
N ASP A 181 10.42 -9.82 1.66
CA ASP A 181 9.51 -10.15 0.54
C ASP A 181 8.29 -9.22 0.42
N LYS A 182 8.04 -8.39 1.44
CA LYS A 182 6.95 -7.42 1.50
C LYS A 182 7.38 -5.99 1.23
N LEU A 183 8.66 -5.74 1.03
CA LEU A 183 9.16 -4.39 0.75
C LEU A 183 9.44 -4.18 -0.74
N LEU A 184 9.09 -3.00 -1.24
CA LEU A 184 9.28 -2.57 -2.63
C LEU A 184 10.09 -1.28 -2.62
N LEU A 185 11.13 -1.17 -3.45
CA LEU A 185 11.82 0.10 -3.61
C LEU A 185 10.83 1.20 -4.08
N GLY A 186 10.68 2.26 -3.28
CA GLY A 186 9.95 3.47 -3.63
C GLY A 186 10.88 4.68 -3.62
N SER A 187 10.56 5.73 -4.40
CA SER A 187 11.37 6.96 -4.49
C SER A 187 10.57 8.27 -4.44
N ASP A 188 9.23 8.18 -4.42
CA ASP A 188 8.30 9.32 -4.48
C ASP A 188 8.55 10.34 -5.62
N TYR A 189 9.36 10.00 -6.63
CA TYR A 189 9.66 10.93 -7.72
C TYR A 189 8.39 11.20 -8.54
N PRO A 190 8.09 12.47 -8.91
CA PRO A 190 8.92 13.69 -8.80
C PRO A 190 8.53 14.60 -7.62
N HIS A 191 7.92 14.09 -6.56
CA HIS A 191 7.53 14.88 -5.41
C HIS A 191 8.76 15.48 -4.69
N GLN A 192 8.56 16.56 -3.93
CA GLN A 192 9.67 17.35 -3.36
C GLN A 192 10.52 16.59 -2.33
N ILE A 193 9.95 15.57 -1.68
CA ILE A 193 10.68 14.70 -0.75
C ILE A 193 11.25 13.45 -1.45
N GLY A 194 10.98 13.31 -2.76
CA GLY A 194 11.44 12.19 -3.55
C GLY A 194 12.94 12.26 -3.80
N ASP A 195 13.60 11.10 -3.70
CA ASP A 195 15.05 10.97 -3.87
C ASP A 195 15.36 9.65 -4.58
N LEU A 196 15.50 9.71 -5.90
CA LEU A 196 15.81 8.54 -6.74
C LEU A 196 17.17 7.91 -6.37
N PRO A 197 18.29 8.66 -6.30
CA PRO A 197 19.57 8.11 -5.84
C PRO A 197 19.53 7.61 -4.40
N GLY A 198 18.91 8.37 -3.49
CA GLY A 198 18.80 8.02 -2.08
C GLY A 198 18.04 6.71 -1.86
N ALA A 199 16.92 6.51 -2.56
CA ALA A 199 16.14 5.28 -2.49
C ALA A 199 17.00 4.03 -2.72
N VAL A 200 17.81 4.02 -3.78
CA VAL A 200 18.67 2.88 -4.12
C VAL A 200 19.83 2.77 -3.13
N THR A 201 20.55 3.86 -2.89
CA THR A 201 21.79 3.84 -2.10
C THR A 201 21.54 3.52 -0.63
N THR A 202 20.38 3.90 -0.07
CA THR A 202 19.96 3.52 1.27
C THR A 202 19.90 2.00 1.40
N ILE A 203 19.19 1.30 0.51
CA ILE A 203 19.05 -0.16 0.57
C ILE A 203 20.38 -0.87 0.35
N GLN A 204 21.19 -0.41 -0.60
CA GLN A 204 22.51 -0.99 -0.89
C GLN A 204 23.45 -0.97 0.33
N LYS A 205 23.38 0.09 1.14
CA LYS A 205 24.23 0.30 2.32
C LYS A 205 23.70 -0.37 3.59
N MET A 206 22.49 -0.93 3.59
CA MET A 206 21.95 -1.62 4.76
C MET A 206 22.76 -2.89 5.09
N ALA A 207 22.88 -3.17 6.39
CA ALA A 207 23.52 -4.38 6.91
C ALA A 207 22.55 -5.58 6.92
N ILE A 208 21.98 -5.90 5.76
CA ILE A 208 21.10 -7.04 5.51
C ILE A 208 21.71 -7.95 4.44
N SER A 209 21.15 -9.14 4.24
CA SER A 209 21.65 -10.09 3.23
C SER A 209 21.55 -9.51 1.82
N GLU A 210 22.48 -9.90 0.93
CA GLU A 210 22.42 -9.49 -0.48
C GLU A 210 21.14 -9.99 -1.18
N ALA A 211 20.62 -11.14 -0.75
CA ALA A 211 19.34 -11.65 -1.22
C ALA A 211 18.17 -10.73 -0.83
N ASP A 212 18.15 -10.22 0.41
CA ASP A 212 17.11 -9.29 0.84
C ASP A 212 17.24 -7.92 0.14
N LYS A 213 18.47 -7.46 -0.14
CA LYS A 213 18.68 -6.26 -0.96
C LYS A 213 18.10 -6.46 -2.36
N ALA A 214 18.38 -7.58 -3.03
CA ALA A 214 17.87 -7.86 -4.38
C ALA A 214 16.34 -7.92 -4.42
N LYS A 215 15.72 -8.56 -3.42
CA LYS A 215 14.26 -8.57 -3.22
C LYS A 215 13.68 -7.16 -3.23
N ILE A 216 14.21 -6.28 -2.36
CA ILE A 216 13.70 -4.92 -2.16
C ILE A 216 13.98 -4.05 -3.39
N LEU A 217 15.18 -4.15 -3.97
CA LEU A 217 15.63 -3.33 -5.10
C LEU A 217 14.86 -3.60 -6.40
N GLY A 218 14.22 -4.77 -6.54
CA GLY A 218 13.37 -4.99 -7.72
C GLY A 218 12.69 -6.35 -7.84
N GLU A 219 13.22 -7.43 -7.28
CA GLU A 219 12.64 -8.77 -7.54
C GLU A 219 11.21 -8.91 -6.98
N ASN A 220 10.93 -8.27 -5.83
CA ASN A 220 9.58 -8.24 -5.28
C ASN A 220 8.61 -7.49 -6.20
N ALA A 221 9.04 -6.38 -6.80
CA ALA A 221 8.23 -5.62 -7.75
C ALA A 221 7.98 -6.42 -9.03
N VAL A 222 9.01 -7.08 -9.58
CA VAL A 222 8.89 -7.97 -10.73
C VAL A 222 7.88 -9.09 -10.45
N ARG A 223 7.97 -9.74 -9.28
CA ARG A 223 7.05 -10.81 -8.87
C ARG A 223 5.63 -10.31 -8.64
N LEU A 224 5.45 -9.21 -7.92
CA LEU A 224 4.15 -8.67 -7.56
C LEU A 224 3.40 -8.13 -8.79
N LEU A 225 4.11 -7.44 -9.67
CA LEU A 225 3.56 -6.79 -10.87
C LEU A 225 3.63 -7.70 -12.11
N ARG A 226 4.15 -8.92 -12.00
CA ARG A 226 4.29 -9.89 -13.11
C ARG A 226 4.99 -9.26 -14.33
N LEU A 227 6.05 -8.51 -14.09
CA LEU A 227 6.80 -7.85 -15.16
C LEU A 227 7.68 -8.88 -15.88
N ASN A 228 7.66 -8.87 -17.21
CA ASN A 228 8.59 -9.65 -18.01
C ASN A 228 9.97 -8.97 -17.91
N GLN A 229 11.00 -9.74 -17.53
CA GLN A 229 12.39 -9.29 -17.59
C GLN A 229 12.93 -9.33 -19.01
#